data_AF-A0A957BC66-F1
#
_entry.id   AF-A0A957BC66-F1
#
_cell.length_a   1.000
_cell.length_b   1.000
_cell.length_c   1.000
_cell.angle_alpha   90.00
_cell.angle_beta   90.00
_cell.angle_gamma   90.00
#
_symmetry.space_group_name_H-M   'P 1'
#
loop_
_entity.id
_entity.type
_entity.pdbx_description
1 polymer ?
#
loop_
_entity_poly.entity_id
_entity_poly.type
_entity_poly.pdbx_seq_one_letter_code
_entity_poly.pdbx_strand_id
1 'polypeptide(L)'
;MSPHFRSILQALLVTFLWSTSVILIVVGLEDIPPITFAGLRYTLAFICLLPLAFRNARKHDLRQLTRLDWLQLAGLGLVMYTLTQGAQFLALQYIPPATQSLMLNLTSIVVLAMGIVWLSEYPTRKQVIGLFIFLGGIMLYFYPIAFSPEQWLGLG
;
A
#
# COMPACT_ATOMS: atom_id res chain seq x y z
N MET A 1 -13.51 -6.08 -28.65
CA MET A 1 -12.74 -5.00 -27.99
C MET A 1 -11.28 -5.43 -27.93
N SER A 2 -10.32 -4.58 -28.31
CA SER A 2 -8.91 -4.99 -28.29
C SER A 2 -8.48 -5.27 -26.84
N PRO A 3 -7.65 -6.31 -26.60
CA PRO A 3 -7.19 -6.65 -25.26
C PRO A 3 -6.47 -5.49 -24.55
N HIS A 4 -5.85 -4.59 -25.32
CA HIS A 4 -5.16 -3.42 -24.81
C HIS A 4 -6.12 -2.38 -24.20
N PHE A 5 -7.24 -2.10 -24.87
CA PHE A 5 -8.25 -1.15 -24.37
C PHE A 5 -8.90 -1.62 -23.06
N ARG A 6 -9.16 -2.92 -22.95
CA ARG A 6 -9.69 -3.52 -21.71
C ARG A 6 -8.72 -3.40 -20.54
N SER A 7 -7.42 -3.60 -20.81
CA SER A 7 -6.36 -3.48 -19.79
C SER A 7 -6.19 -2.04 -19.32
N ILE A 8 -6.23 -1.07 -20.24
CA ILE A 8 -6.17 0.36 -19.91
C ILE A 8 -7.39 0.77 -19.06
N LEU A 9 -8.59 0.35 -19.46
CA LEU A 9 -9.81 0.67 -18.71
C LEU A 9 -9.80 0.06 -17.31
N GLN A 10 -9.30 -1.17 -17.17
CA GLN A 10 -9.11 -1.82 -15.86
C GLN A 10 -8.10 -1.08 -15.00
N ALA A 11 -6.95 -0.65 -15.57
CA ALA A 11 -5.95 0.10 -14.84
C ALA A 11 -6.50 1.46 -14.36
N LEU A 12 -7.24 2.17 -15.21
CA LEU A 12 -7.91 3.42 -14.84
C LEU A 12 -8.92 3.21 -13.71
N LEU A 13 -9.75 2.18 -13.80
CA LEU A 13 -10.74 1.85 -12.77
C LEU A 13 -10.07 1.50 -11.44
N VAL A 14 -9.00 0.69 -11.46
CA VAL A 14 -8.23 0.35 -10.26
C VAL A 14 -7.62 1.59 -9.63
N THR A 15 -7.04 2.48 -10.45
CA THR A 15 -6.42 3.72 -9.97
C THR A 15 -7.47 4.63 -9.33
N PHE A 16 -8.64 4.76 -9.96
CA PHE A 16 -9.75 5.53 -9.44
C PHE A 16 -10.27 4.98 -8.10
N LEU A 17 -10.50 3.67 -8.01
CA LEU A 17 -10.92 3.01 -6.78
C LEU A 17 -9.89 3.17 -5.67
N TRP A 18 -8.60 3.07 -6.01
CA TRP A 18 -7.51 3.22 -5.05
C TRP A 18 -7.42 4.65 -4.51
N SER A 19 -7.45 5.67 -5.37
CA SER A 19 -7.44 7.07 -4.96
C SER A 19 -8.67 7.45 -4.14
N THR A 20 -9.86 7.01 -4.56
CA THR A 20 -11.11 7.25 -3.81
C THR A 20 -11.06 6.58 -2.44
N SER A 21 -10.46 5.38 -2.37
CA SER A 21 -10.32 4.68 -1.11
C SER A 21 -9.51 5.47 -0.09
N VAL A 22 -8.44 6.16 -0.47
CA VAL A 22 -7.63 6.95 0.49
C VAL A 22 -8.45 8.11 1.06
N ILE A 23 -9.25 8.78 0.23
CA ILE A 23 -10.12 9.87 0.68
C ILE A 23 -11.16 9.34 1.68
N LEU A 24 -11.81 8.21 1.35
CA LEU A 24 -12.79 7.58 2.25
C LEU A 24 -12.16 7.13 3.58
N ILE A 25 -10.89 6.72 3.57
CA ILE A 25 -10.15 6.39 4.80
C ILE A 25 -10.01 7.66 5.64
N VAL A 26 -9.47 8.74 5.07
CA VAL A 26 -9.24 9.98 5.81
C VAL A 26 -10.54 10.51 6.42
N VAL A 27 -11.63 10.53 5.64
CA VAL A 27 -12.95 10.93 6.14
C VAL A 27 -13.46 9.96 7.21
N GLY A 28 -13.32 8.65 7.00
CA GLY A 28 -13.74 7.65 7.98
C GLY A 28 -12.92 7.65 9.28
N LEU A 29 -11.68 8.13 9.23
CA LEU A 29 -10.81 8.29 10.40
C LEU A 29 -11.20 9.49 11.28
N GLU A 30 -12.03 10.42 10.79
CA GLU A 30 -12.55 11.52 11.63
C GLU A 30 -13.49 10.99 12.72
N ASP A 31 -14.26 9.94 12.42
CA ASP A 31 -15.28 9.38 13.32
C ASP A 31 -14.85 8.06 13.99
N ILE A 32 -13.95 7.28 13.35
CA ILE A 32 -13.63 5.90 13.76
C ILE A 32 -12.11 5.74 13.97
N PRO A 33 -11.67 5.13 15.10
CA PRO A 33 -10.25 4.85 15.32
C PRO A 33 -9.62 4.02 14.19
N PRO A 34 -8.36 4.30 13.79
CA PRO A 34 -7.76 3.71 12.60
C PRO A 34 -7.69 2.18 12.57
N ILE A 35 -7.39 1.58 13.71
CA ILE A 35 -7.29 0.12 13.83
C ILE A 35 -8.67 -0.52 13.66
N THR A 36 -9.72 0.09 14.22
CA THR A 36 -11.10 -0.38 14.08
C THR A 36 -11.58 -0.24 12.64
N PHE A 37 -11.28 0.88 11.99
CA PHE A 37 -11.61 1.11 10.58
C PHE A 37 -10.91 0.10 9.66
N ALA A 38 -9.61 -0.13 9.86
CA ALA A 38 -8.86 -1.15 9.14
C ALA A 38 -9.46 -2.55 9.38
N GLY A 39 -9.76 -2.90 10.63
CA GLY A 39 -10.41 -4.16 11.00
C GLY A 39 -11.74 -4.38 10.30
N LEU A 40 -12.63 -3.39 10.30
CA LEU A 40 -13.92 -3.44 9.60
C LEU A 40 -13.73 -3.62 8.09
N ARG A 41 -12.81 -2.87 7.49
CA ARG A 41 -12.51 -2.95 6.05
C ARG A 41 -12.02 -4.34 5.65
N TYR A 42 -11.07 -4.91 6.37
CA TYR A 42 -10.53 -6.24 6.06
C TYR A 42 -11.53 -7.36 6.39
N THR A 43 -12.34 -7.19 7.43
CA THR A 43 -13.42 -8.13 7.75
C THR A 43 -14.48 -8.13 6.65
N LEU A 44 -14.87 -6.96 6.15
CA LEU A 44 -15.80 -6.86 5.03
C LEU A 44 -15.21 -7.46 3.76
N ALA A 45 -13.93 -7.18 3.46
CA ALA A 45 -13.23 -7.79 2.34
C ALA A 45 -13.20 -9.32 2.44
N PHE A 46 -12.94 -9.86 3.65
CA PHE A 46 -12.98 -11.29 3.91
C PHE A 46 -14.38 -11.87 3.66
N ILE A 47 -15.44 -11.25 4.20
CA ILE A 47 -16.83 -11.68 3.99
C ILE A 47 -17.22 -11.64 2.51
N CYS A 48 -16.81 -10.62 1.76
CA CYS A 48 -17.11 -10.52 0.33
C CYS A 48 -16.32 -11.55 -0.51
N LEU A 49 -15.09 -11.87 -0.12
CA LEU A 49 -14.26 -12.85 -0.83
C LEU A 49 -14.59 -14.30 -0.46
N LEU A 50 -15.17 -14.53 0.72
CA LEU A 50 -15.51 -15.86 1.22
C LEU A 50 -16.45 -16.65 0.28
N PRO A 51 -17.56 -16.09 -0.24
CA PRO A 51 -18.40 -16.75 -1.25
C PRO A 51 -17.65 -17.09 -2.54
N LEU A 52 -16.70 -16.23 -2.95
CA LEU A 52 -15.89 -16.43 -4.16
C LEU A 52 -14.83 -17.52 -3.96
N ALA A 53 -14.31 -17.67 -2.74
CA ALA A 53 -13.40 -18.75 -2.37
C ALA A 53 -14.08 -20.13 -2.39
N PHE A 54 -15.37 -20.19 -2.04
CA PHE A 54 -16.16 -21.44 -2.11
C PHE A 54 -16.67 -21.80 -3.52
N ARG A 55 -16.38 -20.99 -4.53
CA ARG A 55 -16.73 -21.29 -5.92
C ARG A 55 -15.91 -22.50 -6.42
N ASN A 56 -16.58 -23.44 -7.08
CA ASN A 56 -16.06 -24.79 -7.33
C ASN A 56 -14.67 -24.84 -8.01
N ALA A 57 -14.34 -23.85 -8.84
CA ALA A 57 -13.05 -23.72 -9.51
C ALA A 57 -11.86 -23.47 -8.56
N ARG A 58 -12.08 -22.82 -7.40
CA ARG A 58 -11.01 -22.51 -6.42
C ARG A 58 -10.99 -23.44 -5.21
N LYS A 59 -12.05 -24.24 -5.02
CA LYS A 59 -12.10 -25.27 -3.97
C LYS A 59 -11.03 -26.34 -4.14
N HIS A 60 -10.62 -26.63 -5.37
CA HIS A 60 -9.57 -27.61 -5.64
C HIS A 60 -8.20 -27.07 -5.21
N ASP A 61 -7.88 -25.83 -5.58
CA ASP A 61 -6.62 -25.16 -5.20
C ASP A 61 -6.49 -24.97 -3.69
N LEU A 62 -7.59 -24.58 -3.01
CA LEU A 62 -7.61 -24.41 -1.55
C LEU A 62 -7.43 -25.73 -0.79
N ARG A 63 -7.85 -26.86 -1.38
CA ARG A 63 -7.69 -28.20 -0.78
C ARG A 63 -6.29 -28.77 -0.96
N GLN A 64 -5.50 -28.24 -1.90
CA GLN A 64 -4.11 -28.66 -2.13
C GLN A 64 -3.11 -27.92 -1.23
N LEU A 65 -3.54 -26.88 -0.52
CA LEU A 65 -2.69 -26.13 0.39
C LEU A 65 -2.30 -26.97 1.60
N THR A 66 -1.00 -27.07 1.82
CA THR A 66 -0.41 -27.77 2.96
C THR A 66 -0.53 -26.91 4.23
N ARG A 67 -0.39 -27.50 5.42
CA ARG A 67 -0.34 -26.73 6.68
C ARG A 67 0.73 -25.64 6.69
N LEU A 68 1.84 -25.87 5.99
CA LEU A 68 2.90 -24.87 5.84
C LEU A 68 2.45 -23.69 4.97
N ASP A 69 1.74 -23.94 3.87
CA ASP A 69 1.21 -22.88 3.00
C ASP A 69 0.17 -22.03 3.74
N TRP A 70 -0.68 -22.68 4.56
CA TRP A 70 -1.60 -21.98 5.44
C TRP A 70 -0.89 -21.12 6.49
N LEU A 71 0.22 -21.61 7.06
CA LEU A 71 1.01 -20.84 8.02
C LEU A 71 1.71 -19.65 7.34
N GLN A 72 2.25 -19.84 6.13
CA GLN A 72 2.83 -18.76 5.33
C GLN A 72 1.78 -17.72 4.93
N LEU A 73 0.59 -18.15 4.52
CA LEU A 73 -0.54 -17.26 4.23
C LEU A 73 -0.96 -16.47 5.48
N ALA A 74 -1.02 -17.11 6.64
CA ALA A 74 -1.30 -16.44 7.91
C ALA A 74 -0.21 -15.44 8.28
N GLY A 75 1.07 -15.80 8.10
CA GLY A 75 2.21 -14.93 8.32
C GLY A 75 2.20 -13.71 7.39
N LEU A 76 1.92 -13.91 6.10
CA LEU A 76 1.75 -12.82 5.13
C LEU A 76 0.56 -11.94 5.49
N GLY A 77 -0.57 -12.54 5.88
CA GLY A 77 -1.74 -11.83 6.40
C GLY A 77 -1.37 -10.90 7.55
N LEU A 78 -0.69 -11.44 8.56
CA LEU A 78 -0.34 -10.70 9.77
C LEU A 78 0.70 -9.61 9.50
N VAL A 79 1.76 -9.92 8.76
CA VAL A 79 2.84 -8.94 8.50
C VAL A 79 2.38 -7.89 7.51
N MET A 80 1.88 -8.29 6.33
CA MET A 80 1.57 -7.33 5.26
C MET A 80 0.25 -6.58 5.48
N TYR A 81 -0.78 -7.25 5.98
CA TYR A 81 -2.10 -6.62 6.13
C TYR A 81 -2.34 -6.08 7.54
N THR A 82 -1.97 -6.80 8.59
CA THR A 82 -2.20 -6.28 9.94
C THR A 82 -1.14 -5.25 10.32
N LEU A 83 0.14 -5.60 10.18
CA LEU A 83 1.23 -4.73 10.63
C LEU A 83 1.47 -3.57 9.67
N THR A 84 1.71 -3.82 8.39
CA THR A 84 2.05 -2.76 7.42
C THR A 84 0.87 -1.83 7.19
N GLN A 85 -0.31 -2.37 6.88
CA GLN A 85 -1.46 -1.50 6.65
C GLN A 85 -1.91 -0.87 7.97
N GLY A 86 -1.96 -1.60 9.09
CA GLY A 86 -2.30 -1.00 10.39
C GLY A 86 -1.40 0.19 10.75
N ALA A 87 -0.09 0.05 10.58
CA ALA A 87 0.86 1.15 10.76
C ALA A 87 0.62 2.30 9.77
N GLN A 88 0.27 2.00 8.51
CA GLN A 88 -0.06 3.02 7.51
C GLN A 88 -1.34 3.80 7.88
N PHE A 89 -2.39 3.11 8.34
CA PHE A 89 -3.63 3.74 8.80
C PHE A 89 -3.40 4.60 10.05
N LEU A 90 -2.56 4.15 10.98
CA LEU A 90 -2.13 4.95 12.12
C LEU A 90 -1.35 6.18 11.66
N ALA A 91 -0.42 6.04 10.71
CA ALA A 91 0.32 7.18 10.17
C ALA A 91 -0.63 8.22 9.54
N LEU A 92 -1.67 7.82 8.81
CA LEU A 92 -2.67 8.75 8.25
C LEU A 92 -3.43 9.56 9.30
N GLN A 93 -3.51 9.08 10.54
CA GLN A 93 -4.10 9.86 11.63
C GLN A 93 -3.21 11.05 12.00
N TYR A 94 -1.89 10.90 11.89
CA TYR A 94 -0.91 11.88 12.39
C TYR A 94 -0.26 12.72 11.29
N ILE A 95 -0.24 12.24 10.04
CA ILE A 95 0.36 12.96 8.91
C ILE A 95 -0.61 13.10 7.74
N PRO A 96 -0.57 14.23 7.01
CA PRO A 96 -1.39 14.42 5.83
C PRO A 96 -1.15 13.34 4.75
N PRO A 97 -2.16 13.00 3.94
CA PRO A 97 -2.03 12.01 2.86
C PRO A 97 -0.92 12.33 1.84
N ALA A 98 -0.63 13.62 1.63
CA ALA A 98 0.47 14.07 0.77
C ALA A 98 1.84 13.64 1.33
N THR A 99 2.08 13.85 2.63
CA THR A 99 3.30 13.44 3.33
C THR A 99 3.43 11.92 3.40
N GLN A 100 2.32 11.20 3.64
CA GLN A 100 2.34 9.74 3.58
C GLN A 100 2.73 9.24 2.19
N SER A 101 2.12 9.81 1.14
CA SER A 101 2.45 9.46 -0.25
C SER A 101 3.92 9.73 -0.55
N LEU A 102 4.51 10.78 0.01
CA LEU A 102 5.94 11.04 -0.08
C LEU A 102 6.77 9.95 0.59
N MET A 103 6.43 9.56 1.82
CA MET A 103 7.15 8.52 2.55
C MET A 103 7.13 7.18 1.79
N LEU A 104 5.97 6.80 1.23
CA LEU A 104 5.84 5.60 0.41
C LEU A 104 6.68 5.67 -0.87
N ASN A 105 6.76 6.85 -1.46
CA ASN A 105 7.61 7.13 -2.61
C ASN A 105 9.09 6.92 -2.25
N LEU A 106 9.54 7.35 -1.07
CA LEU A 106 10.89 7.11 -0.56
C LEU A 106 11.16 5.63 -0.27
N THR A 107 10.15 4.82 0.05
CA THR A 107 10.31 3.35 0.19
C THR A 107 10.92 2.71 -1.05
N SER A 108 10.63 3.23 -2.25
CA SER A 108 11.24 2.73 -3.50
C SER A 108 12.78 2.85 -3.49
N ILE A 109 13.30 3.90 -2.86
CA ILE A 109 14.76 4.11 -2.70
C ILE A 109 15.32 3.10 -1.71
N VAL A 110 14.63 2.88 -0.60
CA VAL A 110 15.02 1.88 0.41
C VAL A 110 14.99 0.47 -0.16
N VAL A 111 13.97 0.13 -0.95
CA VAL A 111 13.88 -1.15 -1.66
C VAL A 111 15.02 -1.30 -2.66
N LEU A 112 15.36 -0.26 -3.42
CA LEU A 112 16.52 -0.29 -4.32
C LEU A 112 17.82 -0.54 -3.54
N ALA A 113 18.03 0.15 -2.42
CA ALA A 113 19.20 -0.05 -1.57
C ALA A 113 19.26 -1.46 -0.96
N MET A 114 18.13 -1.98 -0.47
CA MET A 114 18.04 -3.35 0.04
C MET A 114 18.25 -4.38 -1.08
N GLY A 115 17.77 -4.13 -2.30
CA GLY A 115 18.02 -4.97 -3.46
C GLY A 115 19.51 -5.07 -3.80
N ILE A 116 20.26 -3.97 -3.65
CA ILE A 116 21.72 -3.97 -3.81
C ILE A 116 22.39 -4.78 -2.71
N VAL A 117 22.07 -4.50 -1.44
CA VAL A 117 22.77 -5.08 -0.28
C VAL A 117 22.43 -6.56 -0.09
N TRP A 118 21.17 -6.94 -0.28
CA TRP A 118 20.67 -8.28 0.06
C TRP A 118 20.51 -9.19 -1.15
N LEU A 119 20.08 -8.66 -2.30
CA LEU A 119 19.88 -9.43 -3.54
C LEU A 119 21.06 -9.30 -4.53
N SER A 120 22.04 -8.43 -4.28
CA SER A 120 23.15 -8.13 -5.20
C SER A 120 22.69 -7.68 -6.60
N GLU A 121 21.51 -7.07 -6.70
CA GLU A 121 21.00 -6.49 -7.95
C GLU A 121 21.56 -5.07 -8.14
N TYR A 122 22.48 -4.91 -9.09
CA TYR A 122 23.09 -3.60 -9.39
C TYR A 122 22.16 -2.74 -10.26
N PRO A 123 21.82 -1.50 -9.84
CA PRO A 123 20.93 -0.63 -10.60
C PRO A 123 21.55 -0.24 -11.93
N THR A 124 20.73 -0.24 -12.98
CA THR A 124 21.12 0.30 -14.27
C THR A 124 21.29 1.83 -14.20
N ARG A 125 22.16 2.40 -15.06
CA ARG A 125 22.37 3.86 -15.12
C ARG A 125 21.07 4.67 -15.26
N LYS A 126 20.06 4.11 -15.95
CA LYS A 126 18.74 4.74 -16.12
C LYS A 126 17.97 4.84 -14.80
N GLN A 127 18.06 3.82 -13.94
CA GLN A 127 17.42 3.83 -12.62
C GLN A 127 18.07 4.85 -11.69
N VAL A 128 19.40 5.01 -11.76
CA VAL A 128 20.12 6.04 -10.98
C VAL A 128 19.73 7.44 -11.43
N ILE A 129 19.64 7.70 -12.74
CA ILE A 129 19.19 9.00 -13.26
C ILE A 129 17.73 9.26 -12.85
N GLY A 130 16.86 8.26 -12.96
CA GLY A 130 15.47 8.35 -12.52
C GLY A 130 15.34 8.69 -11.03
N LEU A 131 16.20 8.12 -10.18
CA LEU A 131 16.27 8.43 -8.76
C LEU A 131 16.60 9.90 -8.49
N PHE A 132 17.58 10.47 -9.19
CA PHE A 132 17.92 11.89 -9.02
C PHE A 132 16.82 12.83 -9.50
N ILE A 133 16.17 12.52 -10.63
CA ILE A 133 15.02 13.29 -11.13
C ILE A 133 13.87 13.24 -10.11
N PHE A 134 13.61 12.06 -9.55
CA PHE A 134 12.58 11.85 -8.54
C PHE A 134 12.85 12.64 -7.26
N LEU A 135 14.07 12.60 -6.74
CA LEU A 135 14.48 13.40 -5.57
C LEU A 135 14.32 14.91 -5.84
N GLY A 136 14.66 15.36 -7.05
CA GLY A 136 14.44 16.75 -7.47
C GLY A 136 12.96 17.12 -7.51
N GLY A 137 12.10 16.24 -8.03
CA GLY A 137 10.64 16.43 -8.06
C GLY A 137 10.02 16.51 -6.66
N ILE A 138 10.50 15.68 -5.73
CA ILE A 138 10.10 15.72 -4.32
C ILE A 138 10.44 17.08 -3.69
N MET A 139 11.68 17.54 -3.87
CA MET A 139 12.13 18.83 -3.32
C MET A 139 11.32 20.00 -3.87
N LEU A 140 10.99 19.97 -5.17
CA LEU A 140 10.18 21.02 -5.80
C LEU A 140 8.72 21.01 -5.31
N TYR A 141 8.11 19.82 -5.16
CA TYR A 141 6.71 19.68 -4.75
C TYR A 141 6.48 20.10 -3.29
N PHE A 142 7.43 19.82 -2.39
CA PHE A 142 7.33 20.15 -0.97
C PHE A 142 7.87 21.54 -0.60
N TYR A 143 8.25 22.36 -1.58
CA TYR A 143 8.74 23.72 -1.35
C TYR A 143 7.59 24.76 -1.39
N PRO A 144 7.44 25.66 -0.41
CA PRO A 144 8.23 25.80 0.81
C PRO A 144 7.85 24.75 1.85
N ILE A 145 8.89 24.20 2.49
CA ILE A 145 8.77 23.13 3.48
C ILE A 145 8.15 23.71 4.76
N ALA A 146 6.82 23.79 4.79
CA ALA A 146 6.05 24.15 5.97
C ALA A 146 5.75 22.87 6.78
N PHE A 147 6.79 22.20 7.28
CA PHE A 147 6.59 21.19 8.32
C PHE A 147 6.26 21.95 9.61
N SER A 148 5.01 21.89 10.06
CA SER A 148 4.69 22.32 11.42
C SER A 148 5.46 21.41 12.41
N PRO A 149 6.01 21.95 13.53
CA PRO A 149 6.75 21.15 14.51
C PRO A 149 5.99 19.92 15.04
N GLU A 150 4.67 19.96 14.96
CA GLU A 150 3.70 18.94 15.38
C GLU A 150 3.74 17.69 14.46
N GLN A 151 4.08 17.86 13.18
CA GLN A 151 4.21 16.78 12.20
C GLN A 151 5.48 15.94 12.37
N TRP A 152 6.51 16.46 13.05
CA TRP A 152 7.75 15.72 13.30
C TRP A 152 7.59 14.61 14.34
N LEU A 153 6.69 14.81 15.30
CA LEU A 153 6.43 13.88 16.40
C LEU A 153 5.21 12.97 16.13
N GLY A 154 4.43 13.26 15.08
CA GLY A 154 3.16 12.57 14.85
C GLY A 154 2.20 12.79 16.02
N LEU A 155 2.21 13.97 16.62
CA LEU A 155 1.28 14.39 17.67
C LEU A 155 0.45 15.53 17.07
N GLY A 156 -0.52 15.14 16.24
CA GLY A 156 -1.62 15.97 15.76
C GLY A 156 -2.92 15.25 16.09
#